data_AF-A0AAV5TS20-F1
#
_entry.id   AF-A0AAV5TS20-F1
#
_cell.length_a   1.000
_cell.length_b   1.000
_cell.length_c   1.000
_cell.angle_alpha   90.00
_cell.angle_beta   90.00
_cell.angle_gamma   90.00
#
_symmetry.space_group_name_H-M   'P 1'
#
loop_
_entity.id
_entity.type
_entity.pdbx_description
1 polymer ?
#
loop_
_entity_poly.entity_id
_entity_poly.type
_entity_poly.pdbx_seq_one_letter_code
_entity_poly.pdbx_strand_id
1 'polypeptide(L)'
;SFNMRAQKLVMDIWCVLKDSTHHDLVQFFDLSSISALADHKLAQVLNECGCIQYSDKLKVRINNKEKLPSDDPDEVEIRACSIAAVKRIYDEVRYLEEKSDNHKKTFGWWKMIYPIHIDFWLRYVREELERRGKNCPPGLSRAHRSDSQKY
;
A
#
# COMPACT_ATOMS: atom_id res chain seq x y z
N SER A 1 12.95 -3.62 -11.11
CA SER A 1 14.30 -3.06 -10.99
C SER A 1 15.09 -3.83 -9.94
N PHE A 2 16.43 -3.66 -9.89
CA PHE A 2 17.30 -4.24 -8.87
C PHE A 2 16.91 -3.80 -7.45
N ASN A 3 16.67 -2.50 -7.24
CA ASN A 3 16.29 -1.94 -5.92
C ASN A 3 15.04 -2.58 -5.34
N MET A 4 14.03 -2.86 -6.18
CA MET A 4 12.81 -3.55 -5.73
C MET A 4 13.08 -5.00 -5.29
N ARG A 5 14.03 -5.69 -5.94
CA ARG A 5 14.41 -7.05 -5.56
C ARG A 5 15.22 -7.05 -4.26
N ALA A 6 16.10 -6.07 -4.06
CA ALA A 6 16.84 -5.89 -2.82
C ALA A 6 15.91 -5.59 -1.63
N GLN A 7 14.94 -4.69 -1.82
CA GLN A 7 13.92 -4.39 -0.80
C GLN A 7 13.09 -5.62 -0.42
N LYS A 8 12.63 -6.40 -1.42
CA LYS A 8 11.92 -7.65 -1.17
C LYS A 8 12.76 -8.66 -0.39
N LEU A 9 14.03 -8.84 -0.76
CA LEU A 9 14.92 -9.77 -0.09
C LEU A 9 15.12 -9.42 1.39
N VAL A 10 15.39 -8.14 1.71
CA VAL A 10 15.52 -7.68 3.10
C VAL A 10 14.26 -7.99 3.90
N MET A 11 13.09 -7.79 3.28
CA MET A 11 11.80 -8.08 3.90
C MET A 11 11.55 -9.57 4.09
N ASP A 12 11.87 -10.41 3.11
CA ASP A 12 11.73 -11.86 3.20
C ASP A 12 12.59 -12.41 4.35
N ILE A 13 13.83 -11.92 4.47
CA ILE A 13 14.74 -12.28 5.57
C ILE A 13 14.16 -11.82 6.92
N TRP A 14 13.70 -10.57 7.01
CA TRP A 14 13.09 -10.04 8.23
C TRP A 14 11.84 -10.82 8.65
N CYS A 15 10.93 -11.11 7.71
CA CYS A 15 9.70 -11.86 7.96
C CYS A 15 9.95 -13.25 8.54
N VAL A 16 10.99 -13.94 8.07
CA VAL A 16 11.35 -15.29 8.55
C VAL A 16 12.01 -15.23 9.93
N LEU A 17 12.84 -14.22 10.19
CA LEU A 17 13.70 -14.19 11.38
C LEU A 17 13.12 -13.39 12.55
N LYS A 18 12.14 -12.50 12.33
CA LYS A 18 11.62 -11.58 13.37
C LYS A 18 11.04 -12.26 14.61
N ASP A 19 10.46 -13.46 14.44
CA ASP A 19 9.87 -14.26 15.53
C ASP A 19 10.76 -15.46 15.90
N SER A 20 12.01 -15.48 15.43
CA SER A 20 12.96 -16.57 15.66
C SER A 20 13.94 -16.28 16.81
N THR A 21 14.71 -17.29 17.21
CA THR A 21 15.84 -17.11 18.15
C THR A 21 16.92 -16.16 17.62
N HIS A 22 16.90 -15.84 16.33
CA HIS A 22 17.84 -14.97 15.62
C HIS A 22 17.25 -13.59 15.29
N HIS A 23 16.21 -13.15 15.99
CA HIS A 23 15.60 -11.82 15.80
C HIS A 23 16.60 -10.67 15.96
N ASP A 24 17.70 -10.88 16.68
CA ASP A 24 18.79 -9.94 16.87
C ASP A 24 19.53 -9.60 15.57
N LEU A 25 19.59 -10.54 14.62
CA LEU A 25 20.22 -10.37 13.30
C LEU A 25 19.40 -9.51 12.33
N VAL A 26 18.14 -9.21 12.67
CA VAL A 26 17.20 -8.48 11.80
C VAL A 26 16.65 -7.23 12.48
N GLN A 27 17.45 -6.61 13.36
CA GLN A 27 17.18 -5.31 13.98
C GLN A 27 17.45 -4.16 12.99
N PHE A 28 16.64 -4.07 11.95
CA PHE A 28 16.68 -2.95 11.01
C PHE A 28 15.91 -1.75 11.59
N PHE A 29 16.61 -0.70 11.97
CA PHE A 29 16.01 0.50 12.59
C PHE A 29 15.28 1.41 11.58
N ASP A 30 15.52 1.20 10.29
CA ASP A 30 15.04 2.01 9.17
C ASP A 30 14.01 1.30 8.29
N LEU A 31 13.45 0.16 8.71
CA LEU A 31 12.39 -0.55 7.96
C LEU A 31 11.17 0.32 7.66
N SER A 32 10.90 1.31 8.51
CA SER A 32 9.84 2.30 8.31
C SER A 32 10.13 3.27 7.16
N SER A 33 11.38 3.39 6.72
CA SER A 33 11.80 4.19 5.56
C SER A 33 11.68 3.42 4.23
N ILE A 34 11.51 2.09 4.27
CA ILE A 34 11.29 1.30 3.07
C ILE A 34 9.89 1.62 2.54
N SER A 35 9.85 2.40 1.47
CA SER A 35 8.64 2.83 0.78
C SER A 35 7.89 1.66 0.14
N ALA A 36 6.59 1.86 -0.11
CA ALA A 36 5.75 0.93 -0.85
C ALA A 36 6.35 0.56 -2.21
N LEU A 37 6.08 -0.68 -2.63
CA LEU A 37 6.49 -1.18 -3.93
C LEU A 37 5.56 -0.60 -4.99
N ALA A 38 5.88 0.62 -5.44
CA ALA A 38 5.12 1.38 -6.43
C ALA A 38 5.18 0.75 -7.83
N ASP A 39 4.56 -0.42 -7.97
CA ASP A 39 4.28 -1.05 -9.25
C ASP A 39 2.85 -0.73 -9.72
N HIS A 40 2.54 -1.15 -10.95
CA HIS A 40 1.25 -0.90 -11.58
C HIS A 40 0.07 -1.59 -10.84
N LYS A 41 0.31 -2.69 -10.11
CA LYS A 41 -0.76 -3.39 -9.37
C LYS A 41 -1.16 -2.59 -8.14
N LEU A 42 -0.18 -2.09 -7.38
CA LEU A 42 -0.46 -1.22 -6.24
C LEU A 42 -1.27 0.01 -6.67
N ALA A 43 -0.85 0.68 -7.75
CA ALA A 43 -1.56 1.83 -8.30
C ALA A 43 -3.01 1.48 -8.69
N GLN A 44 -3.23 0.34 -9.32
CA GLN A 44 -4.56 -0.13 -9.70
C GLN A 44 -5.47 -0.31 -8.47
N VAL A 45 -4.99 -0.99 -7.43
CA VAL A 45 -5.75 -1.23 -6.19
C VAL A 45 -6.09 0.08 -5.50
N LEU A 46 -5.12 0.99 -5.40
CA LEU A 46 -5.33 2.30 -4.78
C LEU A 46 -6.36 3.13 -5.55
N ASN A 47 -6.36 3.09 -6.88
CA ASN A 47 -7.35 3.79 -7.70
C ASN A 47 -8.75 3.18 -7.54
N GLU A 48 -8.85 1.85 -7.50
CA GLU A 48 -10.13 1.14 -7.30
C GLU A 48 -10.72 1.36 -5.91
N CYS A 49 -9.87 1.46 -4.88
CA CYS A 49 -10.27 1.82 -3.53
C CYS A 49 -10.57 3.33 -3.37
N GLY A 50 -10.35 4.13 -4.41
CA GLY A 50 -10.54 5.58 -4.39
C GLY A 50 -9.47 6.36 -3.61
N CYS A 51 -8.36 5.72 -3.25
CA CYS A 51 -7.23 6.34 -2.55
C CYS A 51 -6.43 7.28 -3.45
N ILE A 52 -6.37 7.00 -4.76
CA ILE A 52 -5.81 7.88 -5.78
C ILE A 52 -6.83 8.04 -6.91
N GLN A 53 -6.72 9.12 -7.68
CA GLN A 53 -7.58 9.37 -8.83
C GLN A 53 -6.76 9.87 -10.01
N TYR A 54 -6.99 9.29 -11.18
CA TYR A 54 -6.34 9.72 -12.41
C TYR A 54 -7.06 10.91 -13.05
N SER A 55 -6.29 11.78 -13.71
CA SER A 55 -6.85 12.80 -14.60
C SER A 55 -7.58 12.15 -15.79
N ASP A 56 -8.52 12.87 -16.42
CA ASP A 56 -9.26 12.30 -17.55
C ASP A 56 -8.35 11.94 -18.73
N LYS A 57 -7.31 12.74 -18.96
CA LYS A 57 -6.26 12.44 -19.95
C LYS A 57 -5.58 11.10 -19.64
N LEU A 58 -5.16 10.88 -18.38
CA LEU A 58 -4.49 9.65 -17.98
C LEU A 58 -5.44 8.44 -18.00
N LYS A 59 -6.70 8.62 -17.62
CA LYS A 59 -7.72 7.56 -17.74
C LYS A 59 -7.88 7.07 -19.18
N VAL A 60 -7.90 7.99 -20.15
CA VAL A 60 -7.98 7.63 -21.58
C VAL A 60 -6.78 6.76 -21.97
N ARG A 61 -5.55 7.17 -21.63
CA ARG A 61 -4.33 6.39 -21.92
C ARG A 61 -4.39 4.98 -21.30
N ILE A 62 -4.77 4.89 -20.04
CA ILE A 62 -4.90 3.61 -19.31
C ILE A 62 -5.98 2.72 -19.95
N ASN A 63 -7.14 3.27 -20.27
CA ASN A 63 -8.26 2.52 -20.88
C ASN A 63 -7.91 2.02 -22.29
N ASN A 64 -7.11 2.78 -23.04
CA ASN A 64 -6.57 2.38 -24.33
C ASN A 64 -5.47 1.30 -24.23
N LYS A 65 -5.10 0.88 -23.01
CA LYS A 65 -3.97 -0.03 -22.74
C LYS A 65 -2.66 0.49 -23.35
N GLU A 66 -2.51 1.81 -23.41
CA GLU A 66 -1.27 2.43 -23.86
C GLU A 66 -0.14 2.05 -22.91
N LYS A 67 1.01 1.69 -23.48
CA LYS A 67 2.19 1.41 -22.70
C LYS A 67 2.78 2.73 -22.19
N LEU A 68 2.83 2.89 -20.87
CA LEU A 68 3.58 3.97 -20.23
C LEU A 68 5.04 3.50 -20.06
N PRO A 69 6.01 4.01 -20.84
CA PRO A 69 7.40 3.63 -20.70
C PRO A 69 7.99 4.13 -19.37
N SER A 70 9.15 3.57 -19.00
CA SER A 70 9.96 4.11 -17.89
C SER A 70 10.21 5.59 -18.14
N ASP A 71 10.14 6.39 -17.08
CA ASP A 71 10.40 7.84 -17.10
C ASP A 71 9.35 8.66 -17.88
N ASP A 72 8.23 8.06 -18.31
CA ASP A 72 7.05 8.80 -18.75
C ASP A 72 6.50 9.61 -17.55
N PRO A 73 6.19 10.91 -17.72
CA PRO A 73 5.65 11.73 -16.63
C PRO A 73 4.42 11.13 -15.95
N ASP A 74 3.53 10.48 -16.72
CA ASP A 74 2.34 9.84 -16.17
C ASP A 74 2.70 8.57 -15.37
N GLU A 75 3.74 7.83 -15.79
CA GLU A 75 4.25 6.67 -15.02
C GLU A 75 4.86 7.13 -13.68
N VAL A 76 5.68 8.18 -13.72
CA VAL A 76 6.32 8.76 -12.54
C VAL A 76 5.27 9.31 -11.57
N GLU A 77 4.26 10.01 -12.08
CA GLU A 77 3.17 10.57 -11.27
C GLU A 77 2.33 9.47 -10.60
N ILE A 78 1.98 8.41 -11.33
CA ILE A 78 1.28 7.25 -10.77
C ILE A 78 2.07 6.66 -9.60
N ARG A 79 3.40 6.52 -9.75
CA ARG A 79 4.26 5.94 -8.71
C ARG A 79 4.40 6.85 -7.50
N ALA A 80 4.62 8.14 -7.72
CA ALA A 80 4.69 9.13 -6.66
C ALA A 80 3.39 9.16 -5.85
N CYS A 81 2.24 9.19 -6.53
CA CYS A 81 0.93 9.15 -5.87
C CYS A 81 0.71 7.84 -5.08
N SER A 82 1.15 6.71 -5.62
CA SER A 82 1.04 5.41 -4.94
C SER A 82 1.86 5.37 -3.64
N ILE A 83 3.09 5.88 -3.67
CA ILE A 83 3.96 6.01 -2.49
C ILE A 83 3.31 6.91 -1.45
N ALA A 84 2.85 8.10 -1.88
CA ALA A 84 2.22 9.07 -0.99
C ALA A 84 0.95 8.52 -0.34
N ALA A 85 0.12 7.80 -1.09
CA ALA A 85 -1.09 7.16 -0.58
C ALA A 85 -0.77 6.11 0.49
N VAL A 86 0.19 5.22 0.25
CA VAL A 86 0.59 4.22 1.25
C VAL A 86 1.19 4.88 2.49
N LYS A 87 1.99 5.94 2.34
CA LYS A 87 2.52 6.69 3.49
C LYS A 87 1.41 7.29 4.35
N ARG A 88 0.36 7.86 3.73
CA ARG A 88 -0.80 8.39 4.45
C ARG A 88 -1.57 7.29 5.18
N ILE A 89 -1.79 6.13 4.54
CA ILE A 89 -2.43 4.97 5.19
C ILE A 89 -1.59 4.53 6.39
N TYR A 90 -0.26 4.47 6.23
CA TYR A 90 0.67 4.12 7.29
C TYR A 90 0.56 5.06 8.49
N ASP A 91 0.61 6.36 8.24
CA ASP A 91 0.54 7.38 9.29
C ASP A 91 -0.79 7.33 10.04
N GLU A 92 -1.89 7.11 9.32
CA GLU A 92 -3.22 6.96 9.93
C GLU A 92 -3.32 5.69 10.79
N VAL A 93 -2.79 4.55 10.32
CA VAL A 93 -2.74 3.31 11.11
C VAL A 93 -1.95 3.54 12.40
N ARG A 94 -0.80 4.22 12.34
CA ARG A 94 0.00 4.55 13.52
C ARG A 94 -0.74 5.47 14.49
N TYR A 95 -1.40 6.51 13.98
CA TYR A 95 -2.21 7.40 14.79
C TYR A 95 -3.34 6.64 15.53
N LEU A 96 -4.01 5.72 14.86
CA LEU A 96 -5.06 4.89 15.46
C LEU A 96 -4.49 3.89 16.50
N GLU A 97 -3.30 3.33 16.26
CA GLU A 97 -2.60 2.47 17.22
C GLU A 97 -2.23 3.21 18.52
N GLU A 98 -1.79 4.47 18.41
CA GLU A 98 -1.43 5.30 19.56
C GLU A 98 -2.66 5.71 20.40
N LYS A 99 -3.79 5.94 19.73
CA LYS A 99 -5.05 6.38 20.37
C LYS A 99 -5.83 5.23 21.00
N SER A 100 -5.58 3.99 20.57
CA SER A 100 -6.17 2.81 21.18
C SER A 100 -5.51 2.53 22.53
N ASP A 101 -6.26 2.63 23.63
CA ASP A 101 -5.80 2.42 25.01
C ASP A 101 -5.18 1.01 25.26
N ASN A 102 -5.25 0.13 24.27
CA ASN A 102 -4.59 -1.17 24.22
C ASN A 102 -3.06 -1.10 24.05
N HIS A 103 -2.48 0.08 23.81
CA HIS A 103 -1.04 0.22 23.51
C HIS A 103 -0.12 -0.13 24.70
N LYS A 104 -0.62 -0.15 25.94
CA LYS A 104 0.24 -0.20 27.13
C LYS A 104 0.51 -1.58 27.75
N LYS A 105 -0.06 -2.69 27.27
CA LYS A 105 0.04 -3.95 28.06
C LYS A 105 0.75 -5.16 27.47
N THR A 106 1.02 -5.29 26.17
CA THR A 106 1.50 -6.63 25.73
C THR A 106 2.29 -6.74 24.43
N PHE A 107 2.79 -5.68 23.81
CA PHE A 107 3.38 -5.82 22.47
C PHE A 107 4.78 -5.23 22.36
N GLY A 108 5.76 -6.11 22.11
CA GLY A 108 7.13 -5.71 21.82
C GLY A 108 7.31 -5.20 20.38
N TRP A 109 8.46 -4.59 20.13
CA TRP A 109 8.85 -3.89 18.89
C TRP A 109 8.66 -4.73 17.60
N TRP A 110 8.65 -6.06 17.70
CA TRP A 110 8.44 -7.01 16.59
C TRP A 110 7.01 -7.05 16.03
N LYS A 111 6.04 -6.42 16.70
CA LYS A 111 4.66 -6.28 16.21
C LYS A 111 4.38 -4.96 15.48
N MET A 112 5.40 -4.13 15.24
CA MET A 112 5.23 -2.91 14.46
C MET A 112 4.74 -3.19 13.03
N ILE A 113 3.69 -2.50 12.62
CA ILE A 113 3.27 -2.44 11.22
C ILE A 113 4.31 -1.58 10.46
N TYR A 114 4.65 -1.99 9.24
CA TYR A 114 5.55 -1.24 8.33
C TYR A 114 4.84 -0.95 7.00
N PRO A 115 5.25 0.07 6.22
CA PRO A 115 4.60 0.41 4.95
C PRO A 115 4.47 -0.76 3.97
N ILE A 116 5.46 -1.66 3.95
CA ILE A 116 5.42 -2.88 3.16
C ILE A 116 4.31 -3.87 3.57
N HIS A 117 3.93 -3.94 4.86
CA HIS A 117 2.80 -4.75 5.30
C HIS A 117 1.49 -4.25 4.70
N ILE A 118 1.37 -2.92 4.54
CA ILE A 118 0.22 -2.30 3.88
C ILE A 118 0.23 -2.65 2.39
N ASP A 119 1.39 -2.59 1.72
CA ASP A 119 1.53 -3.03 0.32
C ASP A 119 1.12 -4.50 0.14
N PHE A 120 1.62 -5.41 0.98
CA PHE A 120 1.23 -6.82 0.95
C PHE A 120 -0.26 -7.03 1.21
N TRP A 121 -0.81 -6.33 2.21
CA TRP A 121 -2.23 -6.42 2.53
C TRP A 121 -3.10 -5.91 1.37
N LEU A 122 -2.74 -4.79 0.73
CA LEU A 122 -3.46 -4.27 -0.43
C LEU A 122 -3.42 -5.25 -1.62
N ARG A 123 -2.30 -5.95 -1.83
CA ARG A 123 -2.19 -7.02 -2.84
C ARG A 123 -3.06 -8.22 -2.50
N TYR A 124 -3.04 -8.68 -1.25
CA TYR A 124 -3.89 -9.77 -0.79
C TYR A 124 -5.38 -9.43 -1.00
N VAL A 125 -5.79 -8.22 -0.60
CA VAL A 125 -7.15 -7.72 -0.80
C VAL A 125 -7.51 -7.74 -2.28
N ARG A 126 -6.60 -7.35 -3.17
CA ARG A 126 -6.81 -7.40 -4.62
C ARG A 126 -7.02 -8.81 -5.15
N GLU A 127 -6.16 -9.75 -4.77
CA GLU A 127 -6.30 -11.15 -5.19
C GLU A 127 -7.63 -11.75 -4.70
N GLU A 128 -8.04 -11.42 -3.47
CA GLU A 128 -9.31 -11.87 -2.91
C GLU A 128 -10.52 -11.23 -3.62
N LEU A 129 -10.40 -9.98 -4.04
CA LEU A 129 -11.41 -9.30 -4.85
C LEU A 129 -11.54 -9.91 -6.24
N GLU A 130 -10.43 -10.20 -6.90
CA GLU A 130 -10.41 -10.90 -8.18
C GLU A 130 -11.05 -12.29 -8.06
N ARG A 131 -10.73 -13.06 -7.00
CA ARG A 131 -11.37 -14.36 -6.73
C ARG A 131 -12.88 -14.26 -6.55
N ARG A 132 -13.36 -13.16 -5.96
CA ARG A 132 -14.79 -12.91 -5.72
C ARG A 132 -15.50 -12.22 -6.89
N GLY A 133 -14.79 -11.91 -7.98
CA GLY A 133 -15.32 -11.15 -9.11
C GLY A 133 -15.77 -9.72 -8.73
N LYS A 134 -15.16 -9.13 -7.70
CA LYS A 134 -15.46 -7.78 -7.22
C LYS A 134 -14.30 -6.85 -7.53
N ASN A 135 -14.60 -5.58 -7.79
CA ASN A 135 -13.58 -4.58 -8.11
C ASN A 135 -13.09 -3.77 -6.90
N CYS A 136 -13.77 -3.84 -5.74
CA CYS A 136 -13.39 -3.06 -4.56
C CYS A 136 -13.78 -3.77 -3.24
N PRO A 137 -13.06 -3.49 -2.14
CA PRO A 137 -13.40 -4.04 -0.83
C PRO A 137 -14.80 -3.58 -0.38
N PRO A 138 -15.56 -4.43 0.33
CA PRO A 138 -16.83 -4.03 0.93
C PRO A 138 -16.63 -2.80 1.83
N GLY A 139 -17.43 -1.74 1.65
CA GLY A 139 -17.32 -0.48 2.42
C GLY A 139 -16.35 0.55 1.85
N LEU A 140 -15.58 0.20 0.82
CA LEU A 140 -14.71 1.12 0.05
C LEU A 140 -15.22 1.33 -1.39
N SER A 141 -16.38 0.74 -1.73
CA SER A 141 -17.06 1.00 -2.99
C SER A 141 -17.38 2.49 -3.10
N ARG A 142 -17.17 3.06 -4.30
CA ARG A 142 -17.54 4.44 -4.68
C ARG A 142 -19.04 4.79 -4.53
N ALA A 143 -19.85 3.91 -3.91
CA ALA A 143 -21.25 4.13 -3.63
C ALA A 143 -21.43 4.59 -2.17
N HIS A 144 -21.93 5.82 -2.01
CA HIS A 144 -22.37 6.45 -0.76
C HIS A 144 -21.29 7.09 0.13
N ARG A 145 -20.60 8.07 -0.44
CA ARG A 145 -20.25 9.28 0.33
C ARG A 145 -20.72 10.52 -0.44
N SER A 146 -22.02 10.58 -0.70
CA SER A 146 -22.73 11.75 -1.21
C SER A 146 -24.09 11.87 -0.51
N ASP A 147 -24.06 11.99 0.82
CA ASP A 147 -25.08 12.78 1.52
C ASP A 147 -24.57 14.21 1.56
N SER A 148 -24.71 14.92 0.43
CA SER A 148 -24.74 16.38 0.33
C SER A 148 -24.99 16.79 -1.12
N GLN A 149 -26.06 17.56 -1.31
CA GLN A 149 -26.42 18.35 -2.49
C GLN A 149 -27.19 17.63 -3.61
N LYS A 150 -28.51 17.79 -3.49
CA LYS A 150 -29.42 18.14 -4.61
C LYS A 150 -28.68 18.95 -5.67
N TYR A 151 -28.66 18.47 -6.91
CA TYR A 151 -29.23 19.05 -8.14
C TYR A 151 -28.78 18.19 -9.33
#